data_AF-A0A8S0UUH5-F1
#
_entry.id   AF-A0A8S0UUH5-F1
#
_cell.length_a   1.000
_cell.length_b   1.000
_cell.length_c   1.000
_cell.angle_alpha   90.00
_cell.angle_beta   90.00
_cell.angle_gamma   90.00
#
_symmetry.space_group_name_H-M   'P 1'
#
loop_
_entity.id
_entity.type
_entity.pdbx_description
1 polymer ?
#
loop_
_entity_poly.entity_id
_entity_poly.type
_entity_poly.pdbx_seq_one_letter_code
_entity_poly.pdbx_strand_id
1 'polypeptide(L)'
;MDFAKVEKRVRTTGSGSTGTVRNLRIEEDTAKYLLNLDVNSIHYDPKTHSMHEDPLPDMNPNEKFYAGDNCNRVSGQALEFKQLNIHAWEAFDKGHDVHMQAAPSQAKLLYKNFEINKEKLKSQTKETIMEKYGNAATDETLPRELLLGQSEREVEYDRAGRIIKGHWGFIYFGDIPPKEQLTKRSLEEDDKRREEKDERKRKYSVKWKNEITPKDMEAYQMKRVHHDDPMKDFIHLSLEIDFVGFINGLIIILRQY
;
A
#
# COMPACT_ATOMS: atom_id res chain seq x y z
N MET A 1 -14.15 26.08 83.22
CA MET A 1 -13.55 26.56 81.96
C MET A 1 -12.32 25.72 81.74
N ASP A 2 -12.52 24.54 81.16
CA ASP A 2 -11.44 23.57 80.97
C ASP A 2 -10.67 23.96 79.71
N PHE A 3 -9.41 24.36 79.91
CA PHE A 3 -8.48 24.63 78.82
C PHE A 3 -8.15 23.30 78.15
N ALA A 4 -8.90 22.98 77.09
CA ALA A 4 -8.63 21.84 76.22
C ALA A 4 -7.16 21.89 75.79
N LYS A 5 -6.45 20.81 76.13
CA LYS A 5 -5.04 20.59 75.80
C LYS A 5 -4.90 20.65 74.27
N VAL A 6 -4.42 21.78 73.75
CA VAL A 6 -4.09 21.93 72.33
C VAL A 6 -2.80 21.16 72.09
N GLU A 7 -2.93 19.91 71.65
CA GLU A 7 -1.82 19.19 71.05
C GLU A 7 -1.46 19.89 69.73
N LYS A 8 -0.44 20.73 69.78
CA LYS A 8 0.19 21.25 68.57
C LYS A 8 0.73 20.04 67.81
N ARG A 9 0.11 19.69 66.68
CA ARG A 9 0.74 18.78 65.72
C ARG A 9 2.06 19.40 65.29
N VAL A 10 3.15 18.86 65.85
CA VAL A 10 4.50 19.08 65.34
C VAL A 10 4.48 18.60 63.90
N ARG A 11 4.75 19.51 62.96
CA ARG A 11 5.08 19.14 61.59
C ARG A 11 6.42 18.42 61.65
N THR A 12 6.37 17.10 61.82
CA THR A 12 7.52 16.26 61.49
C THR A 12 7.74 16.37 59.97
N THR A 13 8.99 16.28 59.53
CA THR A 13 9.39 16.31 58.11
C THR A 13 8.83 15.14 57.28
N GLY A 14 8.09 14.23 57.91
CA GLY A 14 7.21 13.27 57.25
C GLY A 14 5.79 13.80 57.23
N SER A 15 5.46 14.59 56.20
CA SER A 15 4.07 14.72 55.73
C SER A 15 3.65 13.38 55.12
N GLY A 16 3.60 12.34 55.95
CA GLY A 16 3.11 11.03 55.64
C GLY A 16 1.62 11.15 55.39
N SER A 17 1.23 10.96 54.14
CA SER A 17 -0.13 10.58 53.83
C SER A 17 -0.52 9.46 54.79
N THR A 18 -1.61 9.64 55.54
CA THR A 18 -2.34 8.54 56.16
C THR A 18 -3.05 7.73 55.06
N GLY A 19 -2.29 7.28 54.07
CA GLY A 19 -2.69 6.33 53.04
C GLY A 19 -1.93 5.06 53.32
N THR A 20 -2.65 3.94 53.40
CA THR A 20 -2.06 2.59 53.41
C THR A 20 -0.94 2.52 52.37
N VAL A 21 0.22 1.97 52.76
CA VAL A 21 1.33 1.74 51.82
C VAL A 21 0.81 0.79 50.75
N ARG A 22 0.49 1.33 49.58
CA ARG A 22 0.00 0.57 48.42
C ARG A 22 1.17 0.33 47.49
N ASN A 23 1.23 -0.86 46.90
CA ASN A 23 2.18 -1.14 45.83
C ASN A 23 1.88 -0.20 44.66
N LEU A 24 2.92 0.46 44.15
CA LEU A 24 2.81 1.42 43.03
C LEU A 24 2.86 0.74 41.65
N ARG A 25 3.19 -0.56 41.61
CA ARG A 25 3.21 -1.33 40.38
C ARG A 25 1.78 -1.53 39.89
N ILE A 26 1.55 -1.19 38.63
CA ILE A 26 0.31 -1.48 37.90
C ILE A 26 0.28 -3.00 37.66
N GLU A 27 -0.78 -3.67 38.09
CA GLU A 27 -0.88 -5.12 38.05
C GLU A 27 -1.27 -5.64 36.65
N GLU A 28 -1.93 -4.81 35.84
CA GLU A 28 -2.35 -5.10 34.47
C GLU A 28 -1.16 -5.13 33.49
N ASP A 29 -0.10 -4.37 33.77
CA ASP A 29 1.09 -4.26 32.92
C ASP A 29 2.08 -5.39 33.24
N THR A 30 2.13 -6.37 32.33
CA THR A 30 3.08 -7.48 32.41
C THR A 30 4.51 -6.96 32.14
N ALA A 31 5.49 -7.42 32.94
CA ALA A 31 6.88 -7.04 32.72
C ALA A 31 7.42 -7.66 31.42
N LYS A 32 8.30 -6.94 30.70
CA LYS A 32 8.86 -7.37 29.41
C LYS A 32 9.47 -8.78 29.45
N TYR A 33 10.28 -9.08 30.48
CA TYR A 33 10.95 -10.38 30.66
C TYR A 33 10.01 -11.52 31.07
N LEU A 34 8.73 -11.24 31.36
CA LEU A 34 7.71 -12.25 31.64
C LEU A 34 6.84 -12.56 30.41
N LEU A 35 7.04 -11.86 29.29
CA LEU A 35 6.29 -12.08 28.04
C LEU A 35 6.64 -13.43 27.41
N ASN A 36 7.90 -13.84 27.48
CA ASN A 36 8.37 -15.16 27.10
C ASN A 36 9.31 -15.69 28.20
N LEU A 37 9.01 -16.86 28.74
CA LEU A 37 9.75 -17.50 29.84
C LEU A 37 10.84 -18.45 29.33
N ASP A 38 10.93 -18.67 28.03
CA ASP A 38 11.94 -19.53 27.44
C ASP A 38 13.34 -18.96 27.68
N VAL A 39 14.27 -19.82 28.11
CA VAL A 39 15.65 -19.42 28.45
C VAL A 39 16.40 -18.85 27.24
N ASN A 40 16.08 -19.33 26.04
CA ASN A 40 16.67 -18.89 24.78
C ASN A 40 15.89 -17.76 24.10
N SER A 41 14.93 -17.14 24.81
CA SER A 41 14.22 -15.98 24.31
C SER A 41 15.11 -14.73 24.30
N ILE A 42 14.53 -13.60 23.90
CA ILE A 42 15.24 -12.35 23.71
C ILE A 42 15.79 -11.84 25.05
N HIS A 43 17.02 -11.34 25.02
CA HIS A 43 17.68 -10.80 26.19
C HIS A 43 17.01 -9.51 26.70
N TYR A 44 16.77 -9.46 28.02
CA TYR A 44 16.34 -8.27 28.74
C TYR A 44 17.50 -7.72 29.57
N ASP A 45 17.82 -6.44 29.38
CA ASP A 45 18.81 -5.74 30.22
C ASP A 45 18.12 -5.14 31.46
N PRO A 46 18.31 -5.69 32.68
CA PRO A 46 17.67 -5.21 33.89
C PRO A 46 18.19 -3.84 34.35
N LYS A 47 19.32 -3.35 33.82
CA LYS A 47 19.86 -2.05 34.19
C LYS A 47 19.15 -0.92 33.45
N THR A 48 19.04 -1.05 32.14
CA THR A 48 18.39 -0.04 31.27
C THR A 48 16.90 -0.31 31.06
N HIS A 49 16.41 -1.47 31.51
CA HIS A 49 15.03 -1.93 31.36
C HIS A 49 14.61 -2.04 29.88
N SER A 50 15.57 -2.32 29.00
CA SER A 50 15.33 -2.45 27.56
C SER A 50 15.36 -3.90 27.09
N MET A 51 14.50 -4.20 26.12
CA MET A 51 14.50 -5.45 25.37
C MET A 51 14.61 -5.08 23.88
N HIS A 52 15.63 -5.58 23.21
CA HIS A 52 15.94 -5.13 21.85
C HIS A 52 14.91 -5.60 20.84
N GLU A 53 14.81 -6.93 20.70
CA GLU A 53 13.98 -7.61 19.72
C GLU A 53 12.67 -8.12 20.35
N ASP A 54 11.86 -8.72 19.50
CA ASP A 54 10.52 -9.17 19.82
C ASP A 54 10.53 -10.50 20.58
N PRO A 55 9.98 -10.58 21.81
CA PRO A 55 9.97 -11.84 22.58
C PRO A 55 9.13 -12.95 21.94
N LEU A 56 8.18 -12.59 21.07
CA LEU A 56 7.23 -13.48 20.39
C LEU A 56 7.12 -13.09 18.90
N PRO A 57 8.05 -13.53 18.03
CA PRO A 57 8.05 -13.14 16.61
C PRO A 57 6.92 -13.79 15.79
N ASP A 58 6.51 -15.01 16.15
CA ASP A 58 5.54 -15.80 15.36
C ASP A 58 4.07 -15.41 15.59
N MET A 59 3.81 -14.56 16.59
CA MET A 59 2.45 -14.15 16.95
C MET A 59 1.96 -13.01 16.04
N ASN A 60 0.65 -12.98 15.78
CA ASN A 60 0.03 -11.93 14.97
C ASN A 60 0.36 -10.53 15.52
N PRO A 61 0.82 -9.58 14.68
CA PRO A 61 1.21 -8.24 15.14
C PRO A 61 0.09 -7.44 15.82
N ASN A 62 -1.17 -7.64 15.41
CA ASN A 62 -2.32 -6.91 15.96
C ASN A 62 -2.74 -7.38 17.36
N GLU A 63 -2.42 -8.63 17.72
CA GLU A 63 -2.75 -9.23 19.02
C GLU A 63 -1.59 -9.03 20.01
N LYS A 64 -0.46 -8.52 19.53
CA LYS A 64 0.78 -8.42 20.28
C LYS A 64 0.83 -7.11 21.06
N PHE A 65 0.96 -7.24 22.37
CA PHE A 65 1.11 -6.10 23.27
C PHE A 65 2.46 -5.40 23.13
N TYR A 66 3.53 -6.14 22.82
CA TYR A 66 4.89 -5.61 22.77
C TYR A 66 5.70 -6.22 21.63
N ALA A 67 6.18 -5.37 20.72
CA ALA A 67 6.97 -5.71 19.55
C ALA A 67 8.40 -5.13 19.63
N GLY A 68 9.04 -5.23 20.80
CA GLY A 68 10.44 -4.85 20.97
C GLY A 68 10.69 -3.34 21.01
N ASP A 69 11.80 -2.93 21.64
CA ASP A 69 12.16 -1.51 21.70
C ASP A 69 12.70 -1.02 20.34
N ASN A 70 13.27 -1.90 19.51
CA ASN A 70 13.80 -1.53 18.19
C ASN A 70 12.69 -1.11 17.22
N CYS A 71 11.55 -1.80 17.20
CA CYS A 71 10.39 -1.39 16.40
C CYS A 71 9.90 0.01 16.78
N ASN A 72 9.82 0.30 18.09
CA ASN A 72 9.41 1.60 18.59
C ASN A 72 10.42 2.71 18.27
N ARG A 73 11.73 2.40 18.20
CA ARG A 73 12.79 3.37 17.85
C ARG A 73 12.75 3.81 16.39
N VAL A 74 12.38 2.92 15.47
CA VAL A 74 12.41 3.19 14.03
C VAL A 74 11.06 3.67 13.47
N SER A 75 9.99 3.57 14.25
CA SER A 75 8.63 3.90 13.82
C SER A 75 8.23 5.35 14.10
N GLY A 76 7.12 5.76 13.50
CA GLY A 76 6.53 7.09 13.69
C GLY A 76 7.36 8.23 13.09
N GLN A 77 7.40 9.36 13.80
CA GLN A 77 8.06 10.59 13.34
C GLN A 77 9.59 10.45 13.21
N ALA A 78 10.20 9.46 13.86
CA ALA A 78 11.62 9.17 13.72
C ALA A 78 11.99 8.80 12.28
N LEU A 79 11.10 8.08 11.59
CA LEU A 79 11.28 7.70 10.18
C LEU A 79 11.23 8.93 9.27
N GLU A 80 10.23 9.79 9.44
CA GLU A 80 10.13 11.05 8.68
C GLU A 80 11.35 11.95 8.90
N PHE A 81 11.81 12.05 10.15
CA PHE A 81 13.01 12.81 10.50
C PHE A 81 14.27 12.21 9.86
N LYS A 82 14.37 10.87 9.80
CA LYS A 82 15.47 10.18 9.11
C LYS A 82 15.45 10.47 7.60
N GLN A 83 14.29 10.43 6.95
CA GLN A 83 14.14 10.76 5.53
C GLN A 83 14.52 12.22 5.25
N LEU A 84 14.10 13.15 6.11
CA LEU A 84 14.47 14.56 6.03
C LEU A 84 15.98 14.77 6.12
N ASN A 85 16.66 14.06 7.03
CA ASN A 85 18.12 14.11 7.17
C ASN A 85 18.83 13.62 5.91
N ILE A 86 18.39 12.47 5.38
CA ILE A 86 18.96 11.90 4.15
C ILE A 86 18.83 12.89 2.99
N HIS A 87 17.64 13.49 2.81
CA HIS A 87 17.42 14.49 1.79
C HIS A 87 18.30 15.74 1.98
N ALA A 88 18.50 16.19 3.22
CA ALA A 88 19.38 17.32 3.50
C ALA A 88 20.85 17.03 3.12
N TRP A 89 21.35 15.81 3.40
CA TRP A 89 22.69 15.39 2.99
C TRP A 89 22.81 15.28 1.46
N GLU A 90 21.83 14.66 0.79
CA GLU A 90 21.83 14.58 -0.68
C GLU A 90 21.77 15.96 -1.34
N ALA A 91 21.02 16.90 -0.76
CA ALA A 91 20.95 18.28 -1.24
C ALA A 91 22.28 19.01 -1.04
N PHE A 92 22.94 18.78 0.09
CA PHE A 92 24.25 19.32 0.39
C PHE A 92 25.32 18.82 -0.58
N ASP A 93 25.34 17.52 -0.88
CA ASP A 93 26.25 16.93 -1.87
C ASP A 93 26.03 17.49 -3.28
N LYS A 94 24.79 17.88 -3.60
CA LYS A 94 24.44 18.59 -4.85
C LYS A 94 24.82 20.08 -4.84
N GLY A 95 25.30 20.62 -3.72
CA GLY A 95 25.72 22.01 -3.54
C GLY A 95 24.64 22.96 -3.02
N HIS A 96 23.50 22.44 -2.53
CA HIS A 96 22.48 23.26 -1.87
C HIS A 96 22.76 23.37 -0.37
N ASP A 97 22.80 24.60 0.15
CA ASP A 97 22.97 24.84 1.59
C ASP A 97 21.66 24.60 2.36
N VAL A 98 21.43 23.35 2.75
CA VAL A 98 20.27 22.93 3.54
C VAL A 98 20.75 22.19 4.78
N HIS A 99 20.53 22.78 5.95
CA HIS A 99 20.91 22.17 7.21
C HIS A 99 19.70 21.98 8.12
N MET A 100 19.41 20.72 8.49
CA MET A 100 18.24 20.39 9.28
C MET A 100 18.28 20.96 10.71
N GLN A 101 19.42 20.90 11.40
CA GLN A 101 19.53 21.45 12.77
C GLN A 101 19.59 22.99 12.80
N ALA A 102 20.29 23.63 11.85
CA ALA A 102 20.40 25.09 11.80
C ALA A 102 19.11 25.77 11.28
N ALA A 103 18.48 25.21 10.25
CA ALA A 103 17.28 25.76 9.61
C ALA A 103 16.21 24.67 9.36
N PRO A 104 15.59 24.12 10.43
CA PRO A 104 14.66 22.99 10.33
C PRO A 104 13.38 23.31 9.54
N SER A 105 12.86 24.53 9.67
CA SER A 105 11.64 24.97 8.97
C SER A 105 11.87 25.06 7.46
N GLN A 106 13.00 25.61 7.04
CA GLN A 106 13.43 25.67 5.65
C GLN A 106 13.64 24.27 5.08
N ALA A 107 14.37 23.40 5.79
CA ALA A 107 14.59 22.03 5.37
C ALA A 107 13.27 21.26 5.19
N LYS A 108 12.32 21.39 6.12
CA LYS A 108 11.01 20.75 6.01
C LYS A 108 10.16 21.32 4.86
N LEU A 109 10.22 22.63 4.59
CA LEU A 109 9.53 23.25 3.45
C LEU A 109 10.07 22.70 2.12
N LEU A 110 11.39 22.68 1.97
CA LEU A 110 12.06 22.14 0.78
C LEU A 110 11.72 20.67 0.56
N TYR A 111 11.70 19.88 1.64
CA TYR A 111 11.31 18.47 1.59
C TYR A 111 9.86 18.26 1.14
N LYS A 112 8.91 19.07 1.64
CA LYS A 112 7.51 19.02 1.16
C LYS A 112 7.41 19.34 -0.34
N ASN A 113 8.15 20.34 -0.82
CA ASN A 113 8.19 20.66 -2.24
C ASN A 113 8.81 19.53 -3.05
N PHE A 114 9.83 18.86 -2.51
CA PHE A 114 10.44 17.69 -3.10
C PHE A 114 9.46 16.51 -3.23
N GLU A 115 8.65 16.22 -2.20
CA GLU A 115 7.62 15.17 -2.26
C GLU A 115 6.62 15.42 -3.40
N ILE A 116 6.10 16.64 -3.50
CA ILE A 116 5.18 17.04 -4.57
C ILE A 116 5.82 16.86 -5.94
N ASN A 117 7.08 17.28 -6.10
CA ASN A 117 7.79 17.16 -7.37
C ASN A 117 8.14 15.70 -7.70
N LYS A 118 8.43 14.88 -6.70
CA LYS A 118 8.69 13.44 -6.85
C LYS A 118 7.43 12.71 -7.32
N GLU A 119 6.26 13.04 -6.80
CA GLU A 119 4.98 12.47 -7.26
C GLU A 119 4.67 12.86 -8.71
N LYS A 120 4.85 14.14 -9.07
CA LYS A 120 4.70 14.62 -10.45
C LYS A 120 5.66 13.94 -11.41
N LEU A 121 6.92 13.74 -11.02
CA LEU A 121 7.90 13.04 -11.84
C LEU A 121 7.52 11.57 -12.02
N LYS A 122 7.02 10.91 -10.97
CA LYS A 122 6.50 9.54 -11.07
C LYS A 122 5.33 9.44 -12.05
N SER A 123 4.36 10.35 -12.01
CA SER A 123 3.23 10.33 -12.95
C SER A 123 3.71 10.56 -14.40
N GLN A 124 4.60 11.53 -14.61
CA GLN A 124 5.20 11.77 -15.92
C GLN A 124 5.97 10.54 -16.43
N THR A 125 6.80 9.90 -15.60
CA THR A 125 7.51 8.68 -16.02
C THR A 125 6.53 7.57 -16.38
N LYS A 126 5.46 7.39 -15.60
CA LYS A 126 4.41 6.41 -15.89
C LYS A 126 3.73 6.70 -17.23
N GLU A 127 3.38 7.96 -17.51
CA GLU A 127 2.78 8.38 -18.78
C GLU A 127 3.73 8.14 -19.95
N THR A 128 5.01 8.54 -19.83
CA THR A 128 6.00 8.31 -20.91
C THR A 128 6.24 6.83 -21.19
N ILE A 129 6.17 5.97 -20.18
CA ILE A 129 6.26 4.52 -20.36
C ILE A 129 4.99 4.01 -21.04
N MET A 130 3.82 4.51 -20.62
CA MET A 130 2.53 4.14 -21.21
C MET A 130 2.42 4.52 -22.69
N GLU A 131 2.92 5.69 -23.08
CA GLU A 131 2.92 6.13 -24.47
C GLU A 131 3.86 5.30 -25.35
N LYS A 132 5.02 4.91 -24.81
CA LYS A 132 6.03 4.15 -25.57
C LYS A 132 5.67 2.68 -25.72
N TYR A 133 5.11 2.08 -24.68
CA TYR A 133 4.92 0.63 -24.60
C TYR A 133 3.44 0.21 -24.58
N GLY A 134 2.51 1.16 -24.51
CA GLY A 134 1.08 0.90 -24.41
C GLY A 134 0.69 0.31 -23.05
N ASN A 135 -0.62 0.21 -22.81
CA ASN A 135 -1.14 -0.47 -21.62
C ASN A 135 -1.58 -1.88 -21.99
N ALA A 136 -0.79 -2.90 -21.64
CA ALA A 136 -1.18 -4.30 -21.86
C ALA A 136 -2.45 -4.72 -21.09
N ALA A 137 -2.84 -3.97 -20.06
CA ALA A 137 -4.01 -4.24 -19.23
C ALA A 137 -5.26 -3.44 -19.64
N THR A 138 -5.17 -2.50 -20.60
CA THR A 138 -6.39 -2.04 -21.25
C THR A 138 -6.83 -3.13 -22.21
N ASP A 139 -8.01 -3.70 -21.95
CA ASP A 139 -8.76 -4.44 -22.96
C ASP A 139 -9.02 -3.46 -24.11
N GLU A 140 -8.09 -3.37 -25.05
CA GLU A 140 -8.36 -2.74 -26.33
C GLU A 140 -9.54 -3.53 -26.90
N THR A 141 -10.72 -2.93 -26.88
CA THR A 141 -11.88 -3.48 -27.58
C THR A 141 -11.49 -3.49 -29.04
N LEU A 142 -11.02 -4.65 -29.50
CA LEU A 142 -10.64 -4.86 -30.89
C LEU A 142 -11.73 -4.26 -31.77
N PRO A 143 -11.39 -3.49 -32.82
CA PRO A 143 -12.40 -2.97 -33.72
C PRO A 143 -13.27 -4.13 -34.17
N ARG A 144 -14.59 -3.93 -34.15
CA ARG A 144 -15.60 -4.99 -34.34
C ARG A 144 -15.37 -5.84 -35.60
N GLU A 145 -14.70 -5.26 -36.59
CA GLU A 145 -14.28 -5.88 -37.84
C GLU A 145 -13.24 -7.01 -37.62
N LEU A 146 -12.26 -6.81 -36.73
CA LEU A 146 -11.28 -7.84 -36.35
C LEU A 146 -11.89 -8.93 -35.46
N LEU A 147 -12.92 -8.59 -34.67
CA LEU A 147 -13.62 -9.56 -33.82
C LEU A 147 -14.44 -10.58 -34.63
N LEU A 148 -15.04 -10.14 -35.75
CA LEU A 148 -15.88 -10.98 -36.60
C LEU A 148 -15.10 -11.67 -37.73
N GLY A 149 -13.85 -11.30 -38.01
CA GLY A 149 -13.01 -11.95 -39.02
C GLY A 149 -13.55 -11.90 -40.46
N GLN A 150 -14.66 -11.21 -40.71
CA GLN A 150 -15.29 -11.07 -42.01
C GLN A 150 -14.79 -9.79 -42.68
N SER A 151 -13.78 -9.93 -43.56
CA SER A 151 -13.25 -8.83 -44.36
C SER A 151 -14.08 -8.52 -45.62
N GLU A 152 -15.11 -9.31 -45.91
CA GLU A 152 -15.89 -9.19 -47.14
C GLU A 152 -17.13 -8.34 -46.93
N ARG A 153 -17.05 -7.08 -47.37
CA ARG A 153 -18.22 -6.22 -47.53
C ARG A 153 -18.78 -6.46 -48.93
N GLU A 154 -19.73 -7.39 -49.06
CA GLU A 154 -20.45 -7.58 -50.32
C GLU A 154 -21.32 -6.35 -50.61
N VAL A 155 -21.02 -5.67 -51.71
CA VAL A 155 -21.82 -4.57 -52.25
C VAL A 155 -22.29 -4.97 -53.65
N GLU A 156 -23.58 -5.29 -53.78
CA GLU A 156 -24.18 -5.65 -55.06
C GLU A 156 -24.63 -4.39 -55.79
N TYR A 157 -24.21 -4.24 -57.05
CA TYR A 157 -24.60 -3.15 -57.93
C TYR A 157 -25.64 -3.61 -58.96
N ASP A 158 -26.65 -2.77 -59.21
CA ASP A 158 -27.58 -2.92 -60.32
C ASP A 158 -26.86 -2.75 -61.67
N ARG A 159 -27.45 -3.20 -62.78
CA ARG A 159 -26.88 -3.01 -64.14
C ARG A 159 -26.66 -1.54 -64.51
N ALA A 160 -27.30 -0.62 -63.79
CA ALA A 160 -27.16 0.83 -63.90
C ALA A 160 -26.16 1.45 -62.89
N GLY A 161 -25.42 0.64 -62.13
CA GLY A 161 -24.40 1.10 -61.16
C GLY A 161 -24.93 1.58 -59.81
N ARG A 162 -26.22 1.37 -59.49
CA ARG A 162 -26.81 1.73 -58.19
C ARG A 162 -26.62 0.62 -57.17
N ILE A 163 -26.31 0.96 -55.91
CA ILE A 163 -26.10 -0.04 -54.84
C ILE A 163 -27.45 -0.62 -54.40
N ILE A 164 -27.63 -1.94 -54.53
CA ILE A 164 -28.86 -2.65 -54.14
C ILE A 164 -28.73 -3.25 -52.73
N LYS A 165 -27.55 -3.81 -52.40
CA LYS A 165 -27.27 -4.46 -51.11
C LYS A 165 -25.98 -3.89 -50.54
N GLY A 166 -26.03 -3.44 -49.28
CA GLY A 166 -24.94 -2.71 -48.62
C GLY A 166 -25.23 -1.23 -48.32
N HIS A 167 -26.39 -0.70 -48.70
CA HIS A 167 -26.80 0.66 -48.35
C HIS A 167 -27.45 0.72 -46.95
N TRP A 168 -26.70 1.23 -45.97
CA TRP A 168 -27.28 1.67 -44.70
C TRP A 168 -27.91 3.05 -44.87
N GLY A 169 -29.18 3.08 -45.29
CA GLY A 169 -29.94 4.32 -45.43
C GLY A 169 -31.41 4.14 -45.84
N PHE A 170 -32.30 4.16 -44.83
CA PHE A 170 -33.74 4.47 -44.87
C PHE A 170 -34.70 3.63 -45.75
N ILE A 171 -35.38 2.66 -45.12
CA ILE A 171 -36.82 2.39 -45.33
C ILE A 171 -37.45 2.05 -43.97
N TYR A 172 -38.54 2.75 -43.61
CA TYR A 172 -39.28 2.58 -42.36
C TYR A 172 -40.40 1.51 -42.45
N PHE A 173 -40.80 1.09 -41.24
CA PHE A 173 -42.11 0.56 -40.80
C PHE A 173 -42.30 -0.97 -40.76
N GLY A 174 -42.00 -1.50 -39.58
CA GLY A 174 -42.38 -2.81 -39.06
C GLY A 174 -41.98 -2.90 -37.57
N ASP A 175 -42.78 -2.26 -36.72
CA ASP A 175 -42.88 -2.37 -35.25
C ASP A 175 -41.57 -2.46 -34.42
N ILE A 176 -40.95 -1.29 -34.19
CA ILE A 176 -39.99 -1.10 -33.10
C ILE A 176 -40.78 -0.83 -31.81
N PRO A 177 -40.60 -1.61 -30.72
CA PRO A 177 -41.31 -1.35 -29.48
C PRO A 177 -40.88 0.01 -28.88
N PRO A 178 -41.79 0.75 -28.22
CA PRO A 178 -41.51 2.10 -27.72
C PRO A 178 -40.24 2.18 -26.88
N LYS A 179 -39.43 3.24 -27.07
CA LYS A 179 -38.13 3.44 -26.38
C LYS A 179 -38.21 3.29 -24.85
N GLU A 180 -39.36 3.59 -24.25
CA GLU A 180 -39.62 3.41 -22.81
C GLU A 180 -39.61 1.94 -22.35
N GLN A 181 -39.96 0.98 -23.20
CA GLN A 181 -39.93 -0.45 -22.86
C GLN A 181 -38.51 -1.01 -22.89
N LEU A 182 -37.65 -0.48 -23.77
CA LEU A 182 -36.23 -0.87 -23.86
C LEU A 182 -35.46 -0.37 -22.63
N THR A 183 -35.73 0.85 -22.17
CA THR A 183 -35.11 1.40 -20.96
C THR A 183 -35.61 0.73 -19.68
N LYS A 184 -36.90 0.38 -19.60
CA LYS A 184 -37.43 -0.40 -18.46
C LYS A 184 -36.83 -1.81 -18.40
N ARG A 185 -36.64 -2.47 -19.55
CA ARG A 185 -35.97 -3.79 -19.60
C ARG A 185 -34.51 -3.72 -19.21
N SER A 186 -33.76 -2.70 -19.67
CA SER A 186 -32.35 -2.55 -19.26
C SER A 186 -32.22 -2.24 -17.77
N LEU A 187 -33.12 -1.43 -17.21
CA LEU A 187 -33.15 -1.13 -15.78
C LEU A 187 -33.54 -2.37 -14.94
N GLU A 188 -34.52 -3.17 -15.38
CA GLU A 188 -34.87 -4.44 -14.74
C GLU A 188 -33.74 -5.48 -14.82
N GLU A 189 -32.99 -5.53 -15.93
CA GLU A 189 -31.83 -6.40 -16.08
C GLU A 189 -30.66 -5.97 -15.19
N ASP A 190 -30.45 -4.67 -15.02
CA ASP A 190 -29.45 -4.11 -14.12
C ASP A 190 -29.82 -4.31 -12.64
N ASP A 191 -31.09 -4.17 -12.28
CA ASP A 191 -31.57 -4.43 -10.93
C ASP A 191 -31.50 -5.93 -10.59
N LYS A 192 -31.81 -6.82 -11.52
CA LYS A 192 -31.59 -8.27 -11.36
C LYS A 192 -30.11 -8.63 -11.20
N ARG A 193 -29.19 -8.00 -11.97
CA ARG A 193 -27.74 -8.19 -11.78
C ARG A 193 -27.23 -7.65 -10.44
N ARG A 194 -27.83 -6.58 -9.92
CA ARG A 194 -27.51 -6.05 -8.58
C ARG A 194 -28.02 -6.96 -7.48
N GLU A 195 -29.23 -7.51 -7.62
CA GLU A 195 -29.79 -8.49 -6.69
C GLU A 195 -28.99 -9.81 -6.66
N GLU A 196 -28.45 -10.26 -7.80
CA GLU A 196 -27.62 -11.48 -7.89
C GLU A 196 -26.23 -11.32 -7.22
N LYS A 197 -25.76 -10.08 -7.08
CA LYS A 197 -24.47 -9.71 -6.45
C LYS A 197 -24.57 -9.35 -4.97
N ASP A 198 -25.76 -9.30 -4.38
CA ASP A 198 -25.91 -8.96 -2.96
C ASP A 198 -25.46 -10.14 -2.07
N GLU A 199 -24.19 -10.12 -1.68
CA GLU A 199 -23.49 -11.19 -0.94
C GLU A 199 -24.14 -11.54 0.42
N ARG A 200 -25.01 -10.67 0.93
CA ARG A 200 -25.69 -10.82 2.23
C ARG A 200 -26.76 -11.91 2.28
N LYS A 201 -27.25 -12.42 1.15
CA LYS A 201 -28.31 -13.47 1.11
C LYS A 201 -27.82 -14.87 0.71
N ARG A 202 -26.53 -15.09 0.46
CA ARG A 202 -26.02 -16.43 0.12
C ARG A 202 -26.03 -17.33 1.36
N LYS A 203 -26.83 -18.41 1.33
CA LYS A 203 -26.74 -19.50 2.30
C LYS A 203 -25.37 -20.17 2.16
N TYR A 204 -24.54 -20.04 3.19
CA TYR A 204 -23.21 -20.63 3.26
C TYR A 204 -23.27 -22.14 3.04
N SER A 205 -22.76 -22.61 1.90
CA SER A 205 -22.19 -23.94 1.78
C SER A 205 -20.92 -23.82 0.91
N VAL A 206 -19.79 -23.61 1.58
CA VAL A 206 -18.49 -23.55 0.91
C VAL A 206 -17.95 -24.97 0.84
N LYS A 207 -18.10 -25.61 -0.32
CA LYS A 207 -17.27 -26.77 -0.68
C LYS A 207 -16.08 -26.25 -1.45
N TRP A 208 -14.90 -26.30 -0.84
CA TRP A 208 -13.63 -26.06 -1.52
C TRP A 208 -13.39 -27.20 -2.52
N LYS A 209 -13.23 -26.85 -3.79
CA LYS A 209 -12.70 -27.75 -4.81
C LYS A 209 -11.27 -27.31 -5.12
N ASN A 210 -10.29 -28.17 -4.85
CA ASN A 210 -8.87 -27.94 -5.11
C ASN A 210 -8.48 -28.28 -6.57
N GLU A 211 -9.45 -28.29 -7.48
CA GLU A 211 -9.19 -28.58 -8.89
C GLU A 211 -8.78 -27.28 -9.57
N ILE A 212 -7.52 -27.23 -10.01
CA ILE A 212 -6.96 -26.09 -10.73
C ILE A 212 -7.73 -25.96 -12.04
N THR A 213 -8.51 -24.88 -12.16
CA THR A 213 -9.29 -24.65 -13.37
C THR A 213 -8.39 -24.14 -14.50
N PRO A 214 -8.78 -24.29 -15.78
CA PRO A 214 -8.03 -23.71 -16.90
C PRO A 214 -7.78 -22.21 -16.74
N LYS A 215 -8.73 -21.51 -16.10
CA LYS A 215 -8.60 -20.08 -15.75
C LYS A 215 -7.55 -19.81 -14.68
N ASP A 216 -7.39 -20.70 -13.70
CA ASP A 216 -6.35 -20.58 -12.68
C ASP A 216 -4.96 -20.90 -13.25
N MET A 217 -4.87 -21.86 -14.19
CA MET A 217 -3.66 -22.10 -14.97
C MET A 217 -3.29 -20.90 -15.85
N GLU A 218 -4.27 -20.27 -16.49
CA GLU A 218 -4.07 -19.05 -17.29
C GLU A 218 -3.65 -17.86 -16.41
N ALA A 219 -4.28 -17.68 -15.24
CA ALA A 219 -3.87 -16.66 -14.27
C ALA A 219 -2.46 -16.90 -13.71
N TYR A 220 -2.08 -18.16 -13.51
CA TYR A 220 -0.71 -18.52 -13.12
C TYR A 220 0.30 -18.26 -14.24
N GLN A 221 -0.08 -18.55 -15.49
CA GLN A 221 0.74 -18.23 -16.67
C GLN A 221 0.93 -16.72 -16.84
N MET A 222 -0.12 -15.92 -16.63
CA MET A 222 -0.06 -14.44 -16.68
C MET A 222 0.78 -13.82 -15.55
N LYS A 223 0.84 -14.45 -14.38
CA LYS A 223 1.64 -13.98 -13.22
C LYS A 223 3.08 -14.48 -13.24
N ARG A 224 3.42 -15.43 -14.10
CA ARG A 224 4.78 -15.97 -14.17
C ARG A 224 5.66 -14.98 -14.91
N VAL A 225 6.62 -14.40 -14.19
CA VAL A 225 7.63 -13.52 -14.80
C VAL A 225 8.40 -14.34 -15.85
N HIS A 226 8.28 -13.93 -17.11
CA HIS A 226 9.03 -14.56 -18.19
C HIS A 226 10.49 -14.09 -18.14
N HIS A 227 11.43 -15.03 -18.16
CA HIS A 227 12.87 -14.69 -18.11
C HIS A 227 13.33 -13.87 -19.33
N ASP A 228 12.59 -13.96 -20.44
CA ASP A 228 12.87 -13.32 -21.73
C ASP A 228 12.03 -12.05 -21.98
N ASP A 229 11.28 -11.57 -20.97
CA ASP A 229 10.53 -10.32 -21.07
C ASP A 229 11.50 -9.11 -20.99
N PRO A 230 11.57 -8.24 -22.02
CA PRO A 230 12.43 -7.05 -22.00
C PRO A 230 12.08 -6.06 -20.87
N MET A 231 10.93 -6.20 -20.20
CA MET A 231 10.51 -5.39 -19.06
C MET A 231 10.96 -5.96 -17.70
N LYS A 232 11.41 -7.22 -17.64
CA LYS A 232 11.92 -7.87 -16.42
C LYS A 232 13.07 -7.10 -15.80
N ASP A 233 13.99 -6.63 -16.64
CA ASP A 233 15.18 -5.91 -16.19
C ASP A 233 14.83 -4.54 -15.61
N PHE A 234 13.80 -3.84 -16.11
CA PHE A 234 13.41 -2.53 -15.57
C PHE A 234 12.73 -2.62 -14.19
N ILE A 235 11.95 -3.68 -13.96
CA ILE A 235 11.27 -3.91 -12.68
C ILE A 235 12.27 -4.31 -11.59
N HIS A 236 13.31 -5.08 -11.93
CA HIS A 236 14.38 -5.47 -11.00
C HIS A 236 15.49 -4.42 -10.84
N LEU A 237 15.88 -3.68 -11.90
CA LEU A 237 16.88 -2.60 -11.82
C LEU A 237 16.43 -1.48 -10.88
N SER A 238 15.12 -1.25 -10.73
CA SER A 238 14.59 -0.26 -9.79
C SER A 238 14.95 -0.57 -8.32
N LEU A 239 15.31 -1.82 -8.00
CA LEU A 239 15.74 -2.27 -6.67
C LEU A 239 17.24 -2.57 -6.61
N GLU A 240 17.88 -2.92 -7.73
CA GLU A 240 19.33 -3.21 -7.78
C GLU A 240 20.21 -1.99 -8.09
N ILE A 241 19.73 -0.97 -8.81
CA ILE A 241 20.50 0.26 -9.07
C ILE A 241 20.85 0.97 -7.75
N ASP A 242 19.96 0.90 -6.76
CA ASP A 242 20.18 1.48 -5.44
C ASP A 242 21.20 0.68 -4.60
N PHE A 243 21.39 -0.62 -4.86
CA PHE A 243 22.26 -1.49 -4.06
C PHE A 243 23.66 -1.71 -4.70
N VAL A 244 23.71 -1.88 -6.02
CA VAL A 244 24.96 -2.13 -6.77
C VAL A 244 25.74 -0.83 -6.99
N GLY A 245 25.06 0.32 -7.12
CA GLY A 245 25.72 1.64 -7.13
C GLY A 245 26.42 1.97 -5.80
N PHE A 246 25.83 1.55 -4.68
CA PHE A 246 26.39 1.75 -3.35
C PHE A 246 27.62 0.87 -3.09
N ILE A 247 27.60 -0.40 -3.51
CA ILE A 247 28.72 -1.33 -3.29
C ILE A 247 29.90 -1.03 -4.23
N ASN A 248 29.64 -0.70 -5.49
CA ASN A 248 30.72 -0.37 -6.43
C ASN A 248 31.38 0.98 -6.12
N GLY A 249 30.64 1.95 -5.56
CA GLY A 249 31.22 3.18 -5.02
C GLY A 249 32.13 2.94 -3.81
N LEU A 250 31.75 2.03 -2.91
CA LEU A 250 32.53 1.68 -1.72
C LEU A 250 33.85 0.95 -2.08
N ILE A 251 33.84 0.10 -3.11
CA ILE A 251 35.03 -0.66 -3.55
C ILE A 251 36.04 0.23 -4.27
N ILE A 252 35.62 1.28 -4.96
CA ILE A 252 36.54 2.23 -5.61
C ILE A 252 37.26 3.11 -4.57
N ILE A 253 36.55 3.53 -3.51
CA ILE A 253 37.12 4.35 -2.43
C ILE A 253 38.10 3.54 -1.57
N LEU A 254 37.86 2.25 -1.36
CA LEU A 254 38.76 1.36 -0.62
C LEU A 254 39.99 0.88 -1.41
N ARG A 255 40.10 1.22 -2.70
CA ARG A 255 41.26 0.86 -3.56
C ARG A 255 42.22 2.03 -3.83
N GLN A 256 41.92 3.21 -3.28
CA GLN A 256 42.72 4.44 -3.39
C GLN A 256 43.30 4.92 -2.05
N TYR A 257 43.23 4.09 -1.01
CA TYR A 257 43.96 4.23 0.26
C TYR A 257 44.82 2.99 0.52
#